data_AF-A0A5C9BB86-F1
#
_entry.id   AF-A0A5C9BB86-F1
#
_cell.length_a   1.000
_cell.length_b   1.000
_cell.length_c   1.000
_cell.angle_alpha   90.00
_cell.angle_beta   90.00
_cell.angle_gamma   90.00
#
_symmetry.space_group_name_H-M   'P 1'
#
loop_
_entity.id
_entity.type
_entity.pdbx_description
1 polymer ?
#
loop_
_entity_poly.entity_id
_entity_poly.type
_entity_poly.pdbx_seq_one_letter_code
_entity_poly.pdbx_strand_id
1 'polypeptide(L)'
;MLPDNETRFDDSKQTWLDELIVRHGGDASGLLQILIEAQERFGHIAEPTASRIALKLFIPLARVQSVASFYSFLHLQPRGEYRVLFSDNITDRMLGSQTLLEKMCQQLWVEPGKMSEDGLVSVGTTSCTGLCDQGPALLVNGRAITRLTHQRVQEIAHLIRNRTPLTDWPADFFRVEDNIRRKGLLLDSKLAPGEVLLAAFSLPVRPEPDGTTSHSTKPASGQVAGFRRLTTNGDWYSHRRGHQAIRPARARGGRISDRPEVGSLPQCARGGACCSVQRRRG
;
A
#
# COMPACT_ATOMS: atom_id res chain seq x y z
N MET A 1 9.64 -42.36 -9.38
CA MET A 1 9.81 -41.42 -10.50
C MET A 1 8.70 -40.40 -10.37
N LEU A 2 8.94 -39.34 -9.59
CA LEU A 2 8.00 -38.23 -9.42
C LEU A 2 8.17 -37.31 -10.65
N PRO A 3 7.12 -36.67 -11.16
CA PRO A 3 7.24 -35.81 -12.33
C PRO A 3 7.94 -34.50 -11.94
N ASP A 4 9.17 -34.29 -12.43
CA ASP A 4 10.03 -33.12 -12.23
C ASP A 4 9.54 -31.83 -12.96
N ASN A 5 8.23 -31.63 -13.13
CA ASN A 5 7.71 -30.60 -14.06
C ASN A 5 6.93 -29.43 -13.42
N GLU A 6 6.96 -29.22 -12.10
CA GLU A 6 6.25 -28.08 -11.46
C GLU A 6 7.17 -26.92 -11.02
N THR A 7 8.49 -27.00 -11.22
CA THR A 7 9.45 -26.08 -10.55
C THR A 7 10.34 -25.27 -11.49
N ARG A 8 10.02 -25.16 -12.78
CA ARG A 8 10.75 -24.24 -13.68
C ARG A 8 10.01 -22.91 -13.74
N PHE A 9 10.50 -21.94 -12.97
CA PHE A 9 10.18 -20.53 -13.20
C PHE A 9 10.74 -20.14 -14.57
N ASP A 10 9.89 -20.28 -15.59
CA ASP A 10 10.23 -20.21 -17.01
C ASP A 10 11.02 -18.93 -17.37
N ASP A 11 11.91 -19.03 -18.36
CA ASP A 11 12.79 -17.94 -18.78
C ASP A 11 11.98 -16.73 -19.29
N SER A 12 10.79 -16.98 -19.86
CA SER A 12 9.87 -15.91 -20.27
C SER A 12 9.33 -15.11 -19.07
N LYS A 13 8.98 -15.79 -17.96
CA LYS A 13 8.50 -15.15 -16.72
C LYS A 13 9.61 -14.37 -16.05
N GLN A 14 10.84 -14.90 -16.07
CA GLN A 14 12.02 -14.21 -15.55
C GLN A 14 12.31 -12.93 -16.32
N THR A 15 12.29 -13.00 -17.65
CA THR A 15 12.56 -11.84 -18.51
C THR A 15 11.55 -10.73 -18.27
N TRP A 16 10.26 -11.07 -18.25
CA TRP A 16 9.20 -10.11 -17.97
C TRP A 16 9.33 -9.48 -16.57
N LEU A 17 9.67 -10.28 -15.56
CA LEU A 17 9.85 -9.79 -14.18
C LEU A 17 11.05 -8.84 -14.08
N ASP A 18 12.14 -9.13 -14.78
CA ASP A 18 13.30 -8.26 -14.84
C ASP A 18 12.94 -6.91 -15.51
N GLU A 19 12.21 -6.93 -16.61
CA GLU A 19 11.71 -5.72 -17.28
C GLU A 19 10.81 -4.90 -16.36
N LEU A 20 9.90 -5.54 -15.62
CA LEU A 20 9.07 -4.91 -14.60
C LEU A 20 9.93 -4.20 -13.54
N ILE A 21 10.96 -4.87 -13.02
CA ILE A 21 11.83 -4.30 -11.99
C ILE A 21 12.58 -3.07 -12.53
N VAL A 22 13.05 -3.11 -13.78
CA VAL A 22 13.70 -1.97 -14.44
C VAL A 22 12.73 -0.80 -14.62
N ARG A 23 11.47 -1.06 -15.00
CA ARG A 23 10.43 -0.01 -15.13
C ARG A 23 10.20 0.75 -13.82
N HIS A 24 10.37 0.07 -12.67
CA HIS A 24 10.24 0.66 -11.34
C HIS A 24 11.56 1.21 -10.76
N GLY A 25 12.56 1.46 -11.61
CA GLY A 25 13.83 2.09 -11.22
C GLY A 25 14.86 1.13 -10.62
N GLY A 26 14.54 -0.15 -10.49
CA GLY A 26 15.48 -1.18 -10.02
C GLY A 26 15.89 -1.05 -8.55
N ASP A 27 15.14 -0.30 -7.74
CA ASP A 27 15.41 -0.11 -6.32
C ASP A 27 14.26 -0.58 -5.41
N ALA A 28 14.57 -0.70 -4.12
CA ALA A 28 13.64 -1.24 -3.14
C ALA A 28 12.44 -0.33 -2.81
N SER A 29 12.44 0.94 -3.24
CA SER A 29 11.31 1.87 -3.03
C SER A 29 10.07 1.45 -3.84
N GLY A 30 10.29 0.83 -5.01
CA GLY A 30 9.24 0.29 -5.87
C GLY A 30 8.74 -1.11 -5.50
N LEU A 31 9.27 -1.73 -4.44
CA LEU A 31 9.02 -3.14 -4.11
C LEU A 31 7.52 -3.49 -4.02
N LEU A 32 6.71 -2.64 -3.38
CA LEU A 32 5.27 -2.89 -3.25
C LEU A 32 4.60 -2.95 -4.63
N GLN A 33 4.92 -2.00 -5.51
CA GLN A 33 4.31 -1.92 -6.83
C GLN A 33 4.76 -3.09 -7.72
N ILE A 34 6.02 -3.49 -7.63
CA ILE A 34 6.54 -4.69 -8.29
C ILE A 34 5.78 -5.95 -7.83
N LEU A 35 5.52 -6.09 -6.52
CA LEU A 35 4.77 -7.24 -5.99
C LEU A 35 3.31 -7.25 -6.45
N ILE A 36 2.67 -6.09 -6.54
CA ILE A 36 1.29 -5.95 -7.05
C ILE A 36 1.22 -6.41 -8.51
N GLU A 37 2.07 -5.87 -9.39
CA GLU A 37 2.06 -6.24 -10.82
C GLU A 37 2.47 -7.70 -11.05
N ALA A 38 3.44 -8.21 -10.27
CA ALA A 38 3.83 -9.61 -10.34
C ALA A 38 2.68 -10.54 -9.94
N GLN A 39 1.91 -10.19 -8.91
CA GLN A 39 0.73 -10.95 -8.49
C GLN A 39 -0.39 -10.88 -9.54
N GLU A 40 -0.64 -9.72 -10.14
CA GLU A 40 -1.64 -9.60 -11.22
C GLU A 40 -1.30 -10.49 -12.42
N ARG A 41 -0.01 -10.61 -12.76
CA ARG A 41 0.45 -11.43 -13.89
C ARG A 41 0.48 -12.93 -13.57
N PHE A 42 0.93 -13.31 -12.39
CA PHE A 42 1.17 -14.72 -12.03
C PHE A 42 0.10 -15.33 -11.12
N GLY A 43 -0.90 -14.53 -10.72
CA GLY A 43 -1.98 -14.91 -9.82
C GLY A 43 -1.60 -14.88 -8.34
N HIS A 44 -0.35 -15.19 -7.97
CA HIS A 44 0.17 -15.13 -6.60
C HIS A 44 1.70 -14.93 -6.60
N ILE A 45 2.26 -14.58 -5.45
CA ILE A 45 3.71 -14.38 -5.29
C ILE A 45 4.36 -15.70 -4.85
N ALA A 46 4.68 -16.55 -5.82
CA ALA A 46 5.38 -17.80 -5.58
C ALA A 46 6.83 -17.56 -5.11
N GLU A 47 7.43 -18.56 -4.43
CA GLU A 47 8.82 -18.46 -3.95
C GLU A 47 9.82 -18.07 -5.05
N PRO A 48 9.79 -18.65 -6.27
CA PRO A 48 10.74 -18.28 -7.31
C PRO A 48 10.60 -16.81 -7.77
N THR A 49 9.37 -16.28 -7.73
CA THR A 49 9.10 -14.86 -8.04
C THR A 49 9.70 -13.96 -6.96
N ALA A 50 9.45 -14.27 -5.68
CA ALA A 50 10.00 -13.51 -4.56
C ALA A 50 11.54 -13.55 -4.54
N SER A 51 12.13 -14.72 -4.80
CA SER A 51 13.58 -14.92 -4.88
C SER A 51 14.23 -14.16 -6.03
N ARG A 52 13.59 -14.11 -7.20
CA ARG A 52 14.07 -13.30 -8.33
C ARG A 52 14.03 -11.79 -8.02
N ILE A 53 12.94 -11.31 -7.41
CA ILE A 53 12.81 -9.90 -6.99
C ILE A 53 13.91 -9.55 -5.98
N ALA A 54 14.11 -10.40 -4.97
CA ALA A 54 15.13 -10.21 -3.95
C ALA A 54 16.54 -10.09 -4.55
N LEU A 55 16.87 -10.99 -5.48
CA LEU A 55 18.15 -10.99 -6.19
C LEU A 55 18.35 -9.71 -7.01
N LYS A 56 17.34 -9.29 -7.76
CA LYS A 56 17.43 -8.15 -8.70
C LYS A 56 17.46 -6.80 -8.00
N LEU A 57 16.78 -6.68 -6.86
CA LEU A 57 16.78 -5.46 -6.04
C LEU A 57 17.91 -5.43 -5.00
N PHE A 58 18.75 -6.46 -4.94
CA PHE A 58 19.82 -6.62 -3.95
C PHE A 58 19.32 -6.48 -2.50
N ILE A 59 18.18 -7.10 -2.18
CA ILE A 59 17.60 -7.12 -0.83
C ILE A 59 17.43 -8.54 -0.31
N PRO A 60 17.38 -8.76 1.01
CA PRO A 60 17.11 -10.08 1.57
C PRO A 60 15.73 -10.61 1.16
N LEU A 61 15.63 -11.91 0.84
CA LEU A 61 14.35 -12.58 0.54
C LEU A 61 13.34 -12.39 1.67
N ALA A 62 13.80 -12.44 2.93
CA ALA A 62 12.96 -12.20 4.10
C ALA A 62 12.26 -10.83 4.06
N ARG A 63 12.90 -9.80 3.47
CA ARG A 63 12.29 -8.48 3.31
C ARG A 63 11.15 -8.51 2.30
N VAL A 64 11.34 -9.20 1.17
CA VAL A 64 10.30 -9.39 0.16
C VAL A 64 9.11 -10.14 0.74
N GLN A 65 9.37 -11.27 1.42
CA GLN A 65 8.34 -12.08 2.07
C GLN A 65 7.62 -11.31 3.17
N SER A 66 8.34 -10.51 3.96
CA SER A 66 7.74 -9.67 5.01
C SER A 66 6.80 -8.60 4.43
N VAL A 67 7.16 -7.99 3.29
CA VAL A 67 6.27 -7.03 2.62
C VAL A 67 5.06 -7.75 2.04
N ALA A 68 5.26 -8.88 1.37
CA ALA A 68 4.18 -9.67 0.80
C ALA A 68 3.20 -10.22 1.85
N SER A 69 3.66 -10.55 3.07
CA SER A 69 2.80 -11.02 4.16
C SER A 69 2.14 -9.89 4.95
N PHE A 70 2.71 -8.68 4.93
CA PHE A 70 2.18 -7.52 5.65
C PHE A 70 0.89 -6.97 5.00
N TYR A 71 0.82 -6.93 3.67
CA TYR A 71 -0.34 -6.42 2.95
C TYR A 71 -1.38 -7.53 2.71
N SER A 72 -2.59 -7.38 3.25
CA SER A 72 -3.67 -8.38 3.19
C SER A 72 -4.15 -8.75 1.78
N PHE A 73 -3.91 -7.89 0.79
CA PHE A 73 -4.27 -8.14 -0.60
C PHE A 73 -3.20 -8.91 -1.37
N LEU A 74 -1.96 -8.94 -0.87
CA LEU A 74 -0.91 -9.79 -1.40
C LEU A 74 -1.00 -11.19 -0.80
N HIS A 75 -0.68 -12.20 -1.59
CA HIS A 75 -0.74 -13.59 -1.16
C HIS A 75 0.38 -14.43 -1.76
N LEU A 76 1.05 -15.17 -0.88
CA LEU A 76 2.14 -16.09 -1.20
C LEU A 76 1.65 -17.47 -1.68
N GLN A 77 0.37 -17.75 -1.47
CA GLN A 77 -0.27 -19.01 -1.82
C GLN A 77 -1.33 -18.76 -2.89
N PRO A 78 -1.58 -19.73 -3.79
CA PRO A 78 -2.61 -19.59 -4.81
C PRO A 78 -3.97 -19.30 -4.19
N ARG A 79 -4.76 -18.49 -4.89
CA ARG A 79 -6.15 -18.17 -4.57
C ARG A 79 -7.03 -18.58 -5.73
N GLY A 80 -8.33 -18.72 -5.48
CA GLY A 80 -9.26 -19.07 -6.53
C GLY A 80 -9.27 -18.02 -7.64
N GLU A 81 -9.59 -18.44 -8.87
CA GLU A 81 -9.73 -17.56 -10.04
C GLU A 81 -10.65 -16.36 -9.74
N TYR A 82 -11.71 -16.60 -8.97
CA TYR A 82 -12.56 -15.58 -8.36
C TYR A 82 -12.23 -15.46 -6.87
N ARG A 83 -11.65 -14.33 -6.47
CA ARG A 83 -11.46 -13.97 -5.06
C ARG A 83 -12.56 -13.02 -4.63
N VAL A 84 -13.49 -13.52 -3.83
CA VAL A 84 -14.62 -12.78 -3.29
C VAL A 84 -14.36 -12.42 -1.83
N LEU A 85 -14.38 -11.12 -1.51
CA LEU A 85 -14.14 -10.60 -0.16
C LEU A 85 -15.32 -9.73 0.28
N PHE A 86 -16.09 -10.20 1.26
CA PHE A 86 -17.15 -9.40 1.88
C PHE A 86 -16.54 -8.37 2.82
N SER A 87 -17.05 -7.14 2.78
CA SER A 87 -16.68 -6.11 3.74
C SER A 87 -17.26 -6.44 5.12
N ASP A 88 -16.38 -6.52 6.11
CA ASP A 88 -16.69 -6.89 7.49
C ASP A 88 -16.69 -5.65 8.40
N ASN A 89 -17.53 -4.68 8.05
CA ASN A 89 -17.76 -3.49 8.85
C ASN A 89 -19.12 -3.56 9.57
N ILE A 90 -19.31 -2.72 10.60
CA ILE A 90 -20.52 -2.75 11.42
C ILE A 90 -21.79 -2.44 10.62
N THR A 91 -21.75 -1.48 9.69
CA THR A 91 -22.89 -1.10 8.86
C THR A 91 -23.31 -2.25 7.94
N ASP A 92 -22.34 -2.92 7.31
CA ASP A 92 -22.60 -4.07 6.44
C ASP A 92 -23.17 -5.26 7.22
N ARG A 93 -22.65 -5.50 8.44
CA ARG A 93 -23.20 -6.53 9.34
C ARG A 93 -24.65 -6.23 9.72
N MET A 94 -24.96 -4.99 10.07
CA MET A 94 -26.34 -4.55 10.38
C MET A 94 -27.28 -4.71 9.17
N LEU A 95 -26.75 -4.58 7.96
CA LEU A 95 -27.46 -4.81 6.70
C LEU A 95 -27.49 -6.28 6.25
N GLY A 96 -26.98 -7.21 7.08
CA GLY A 96 -27.08 -8.65 6.84
C GLY A 96 -25.96 -9.26 5.98
N SER A 97 -24.78 -8.64 5.92
CA SER A 97 -23.65 -9.15 5.13
C SER A 97 -23.25 -10.59 5.48
N GLN A 98 -23.35 -10.98 6.75
CA GLN A 98 -23.02 -12.33 7.22
C GLN A 98 -23.94 -13.38 6.60
N THR A 99 -25.26 -13.12 6.58
CA THR A 99 -26.23 -14.01 5.94
C THR A 99 -26.01 -14.08 4.42
N LEU A 100 -25.57 -12.99 3.79
CA LEU A 100 -25.24 -12.97 2.36
C LEU A 100 -23.97 -13.80 2.05
N LEU A 101 -22.94 -13.68 2.89
CA LEU A 101 -21.72 -14.48 2.82
C LEU A 101 -22.05 -15.97 2.91
N GLU A 102 -22.79 -16.38 3.95
CA GLU A 102 -23.19 -17.78 4.17
C GLU A 102 -23.95 -18.35 2.97
N LYS A 103 -24.93 -17.60 2.44
CA LYS A 103 -25.70 -18.00 1.26
C LYS A 103 -24.83 -18.14 0.02
N MET A 104 -23.84 -17.27 -0.18
CA MET A 104 -22.91 -17.38 -1.30
C MET A 104 -22.03 -18.64 -1.15
N CYS A 105 -21.48 -18.86 0.05
CA CYS A 105 -20.68 -20.04 0.37
C CYS A 105 -21.44 -21.35 0.12
N GLN A 106 -22.71 -21.42 0.55
CA GLN A 106 -23.58 -22.58 0.29
C GLN A 106 -23.81 -22.84 -1.20
N GLN A 107 -24.03 -21.79 -2.00
CA GLN A 107 -24.26 -21.94 -3.44
C GLN A 107 -23.02 -22.35 -4.23
N LEU A 108 -21.84 -21.95 -3.74
CA LEU A 108 -20.54 -22.23 -4.33
C LEU A 108 -19.86 -23.45 -3.71
N TRP A 109 -20.50 -24.13 -2.76
CA TRP A 109 -19.96 -25.30 -2.06
C TRP A 109 -18.57 -25.07 -1.46
N VAL A 110 -18.35 -23.87 -0.89
CA VAL A 110 -17.06 -23.45 -0.33
C VAL A 110 -17.22 -23.00 1.11
N GLU A 111 -16.22 -23.28 1.94
CA GLU A 111 -16.17 -22.80 3.32
C GLU A 111 -15.63 -21.35 3.38
N PRO A 112 -16.18 -20.46 4.22
CA PRO A 112 -15.64 -19.12 4.41
C PRO A 112 -14.13 -19.14 4.77
N GLY A 113 -13.35 -18.35 4.04
CA GLY A 113 -11.90 -18.25 4.18
C GLY A 113 -11.10 -19.31 3.41
N LYS A 114 -11.76 -20.31 2.83
CA LYS A 114 -11.11 -21.38 2.05
C LYS A 114 -11.32 -21.19 0.55
N MET A 115 -10.53 -21.95 -0.21
CA MET A 115 -10.65 -22.06 -1.65
C MET A 115 -11.46 -23.32 -1.98
N SER A 116 -12.29 -23.25 -3.03
CA SER A 116 -13.01 -24.39 -3.57
C SER A 116 -12.02 -25.47 -4.07
N GLU A 117 -12.43 -26.74 -4.02
CA GLU A 117 -11.59 -27.89 -4.40
C GLU A 117 -11.15 -27.84 -5.87
N ASP A 118 -11.97 -27.23 -6.74
CA ASP A 118 -11.68 -27.04 -8.16
C ASP A 118 -10.79 -25.83 -8.46
N GLY A 119 -10.38 -25.07 -7.43
CA GLY A 119 -9.57 -23.86 -7.57
C GLY A 119 -10.31 -22.67 -8.19
N LEU A 120 -11.62 -22.76 -8.40
CA LEU A 120 -12.39 -21.74 -9.10
C LEU A 120 -12.59 -20.48 -8.25
N VAL A 121 -12.96 -20.64 -6.98
CA VAL A 121 -13.37 -19.51 -6.15
C VAL A 121 -12.82 -19.61 -4.73
N SER A 122 -12.51 -18.45 -4.15
CA SER A 122 -12.25 -18.30 -2.72
C SER A 122 -13.16 -17.21 -2.18
N VAL A 123 -13.89 -17.51 -1.09
CA VAL A 123 -14.84 -16.58 -0.48
C VAL A 123 -14.40 -16.30 0.94
N GLY A 124 -14.26 -15.03 1.31
CA GLY A 124 -13.86 -14.64 2.67
C GLY A 124 -14.32 -13.24 3.01
N THR A 125 -13.72 -12.69 4.06
CA THR A 125 -13.99 -11.33 4.52
C THR A 125 -12.76 -10.44 4.41
N THR A 126 -12.98 -9.13 4.38
CA THR A 126 -11.95 -8.10 4.47
C THR A 126 -12.44 -6.97 5.38
N SER A 127 -11.54 -6.10 5.80
CA SER A 127 -11.90 -4.89 6.52
C SER A 127 -12.80 -3.97 5.69
N CYS A 128 -13.30 -2.89 6.29
CA CYS A 128 -14.13 -1.91 5.59
C CYS A 128 -13.51 -1.48 4.26
N THR A 129 -14.30 -1.58 3.18
CA THR A 129 -13.90 -1.20 1.81
C THR A 129 -14.17 0.27 1.49
N GLY A 130 -14.66 1.05 2.46
CA GLY A 130 -15.01 2.45 2.29
C GLY A 130 -16.37 2.70 1.62
N LEU A 131 -17.22 1.67 1.54
CA LEU A 131 -18.51 1.71 0.83
C LEU A 131 -19.72 1.63 1.80
N CYS A 132 -19.56 2.12 3.03
CA CYS A 132 -20.59 1.99 4.07
C CYS A 132 -21.92 2.69 3.73
N ASP A 133 -21.90 3.70 2.87
CA ASP A 133 -23.10 4.40 2.39
C ASP A 133 -23.92 3.59 1.38
N GLN A 134 -23.32 2.56 0.78
CA GLN A 134 -23.89 1.69 -0.26
C GLN A 134 -23.74 0.20 0.10
N GLY A 135 -23.67 -0.11 1.39
CA GLY A 135 -23.56 -1.48 1.90
C GLY A 135 -24.84 -2.31 1.72
N PRO A 136 -24.77 -3.64 1.93
CA PRO A 136 -23.55 -4.44 2.09
C PRO A 136 -22.72 -4.45 0.79
N ALA A 137 -21.40 -4.46 0.92
CA ALA A 137 -20.47 -4.45 -0.22
C ALA A 137 -19.51 -5.64 -0.19
N LEU A 138 -18.99 -6.01 -1.36
CA LEU A 138 -17.91 -6.99 -1.51
C LEU A 138 -16.93 -6.56 -2.61
N LEU A 139 -15.77 -7.20 -2.62
CA LEU A 139 -14.79 -7.12 -3.70
C LEU A 139 -14.75 -8.46 -4.45
N VAL A 140 -14.76 -8.43 -5.78
CA VAL A 140 -14.41 -9.59 -6.62
C VAL A 140 -13.16 -9.22 -7.42
N ASN A 141 -12.05 -9.94 -7.21
CA ASN A 141 -10.76 -9.66 -7.86
C ASN A 141 -10.35 -8.18 -7.79
N GLY A 142 -10.60 -7.55 -6.63
CA GLY A 142 -10.31 -6.13 -6.38
C GLY A 142 -11.36 -5.13 -6.88
N ARG A 143 -12.36 -5.58 -7.66
CA ARG A 143 -13.46 -4.71 -8.13
C ARG A 143 -14.58 -4.67 -7.12
N ALA A 144 -15.02 -3.45 -6.77
CA ALA A 144 -16.09 -3.23 -5.82
C ALA A 144 -17.47 -3.52 -6.41
N ILE A 145 -18.30 -4.22 -5.64
CA ILE A 145 -19.73 -4.42 -5.89
C ILE A 145 -20.48 -3.95 -4.65
N THR A 146 -21.39 -3.00 -4.84
CA THR A 146 -22.20 -2.38 -3.79
C THR A 146 -23.63 -2.90 -3.80
N ARG A 147 -24.40 -2.53 -2.77
CA ARG A 147 -25.85 -2.76 -2.64
C ARG A 147 -26.23 -4.23 -2.82
N LEU A 148 -25.51 -5.12 -2.14
CA LEU A 148 -25.76 -6.54 -2.25
C LEU A 148 -27.15 -6.91 -1.73
N THR A 149 -27.82 -7.76 -2.48
CA THR A 149 -29.09 -8.37 -2.12
C THR A 149 -28.97 -9.89 -2.29
N HIS A 150 -29.94 -10.65 -1.77
CA HIS A 150 -29.98 -12.10 -2.01
C HIS A 150 -29.96 -12.46 -3.51
N GLN A 151 -30.68 -11.69 -4.33
CA GLN A 151 -30.71 -11.88 -5.78
C GLN A 151 -29.34 -11.62 -6.40
N ARG A 152 -28.69 -10.49 -6.06
CA ARG A 152 -27.35 -10.18 -6.58
C ARG A 152 -26.32 -11.24 -6.19
N VAL A 153 -26.39 -11.76 -4.98
CA VAL A 153 -25.53 -12.88 -4.53
C VAL A 153 -25.75 -14.13 -5.39
N GLN A 154 -27.00 -14.46 -5.70
CA GLN A 154 -27.34 -15.59 -6.57
C GLN A 154 -26.82 -15.40 -8.00
N GLU A 155 -26.99 -14.21 -8.56
CA GLU A 155 -26.50 -13.86 -9.89
C GLU A 155 -24.97 -13.95 -9.95
N ILE A 156 -24.28 -13.38 -8.96
CA ILE A 156 -22.81 -13.45 -8.85
C ILE A 156 -22.35 -14.91 -8.74
N ALA A 157 -22.97 -15.71 -7.87
CA ALA A 157 -22.62 -17.12 -7.73
C ALA A 157 -22.89 -17.93 -9.01
N HIS A 158 -23.90 -17.56 -9.80
CA HIS A 158 -24.15 -18.16 -11.11
C HIS A 158 -23.07 -17.80 -12.13
N LEU A 159 -22.69 -16.52 -12.23
CA LEU A 159 -21.61 -16.06 -13.11
C LEU A 159 -20.27 -16.73 -12.79
N ILE A 160 -19.95 -16.88 -11.49
CA ILE A 160 -18.73 -17.57 -11.04
C ILE A 160 -18.76 -19.04 -11.48
N ARG A 161 -19.87 -19.76 -11.25
CA ARG A 161 -20.00 -21.17 -11.66
C ARG A 161 -19.88 -21.38 -13.18
N ASN A 162 -20.36 -20.42 -13.97
CA ASN A 162 -20.23 -20.43 -15.42
C ASN A 162 -18.84 -19.98 -15.91
N ARG A 163 -17.90 -19.67 -15.00
CA ARG A 163 -16.56 -19.14 -15.30
C ARG A 163 -16.60 -17.90 -16.20
N THR A 164 -17.61 -17.06 -16.03
CA THR A 164 -17.79 -15.86 -16.84
C THR A 164 -16.75 -14.80 -16.45
N PRO A 165 -15.89 -14.33 -17.39
CA PRO A 165 -14.91 -13.29 -17.11
C PRO A 165 -15.56 -12.03 -16.53
N LEU A 166 -14.88 -11.33 -15.60
CA LEU A 166 -15.41 -10.11 -14.96
C LEU A 166 -15.71 -8.98 -15.96
N THR A 167 -15.15 -9.01 -17.17
CA THR A 167 -15.44 -8.06 -18.25
C THR A 167 -16.85 -8.20 -18.78
N ASP A 168 -17.43 -9.40 -18.69
CA ASP A 168 -18.72 -9.75 -19.29
C ASP A 168 -19.85 -9.68 -18.25
N TRP A 169 -19.51 -9.32 -17.01
CA TRP A 169 -20.47 -9.11 -15.94
C TRP A 169 -21.27 -7.82 -16.16
N PRO A 170 -22.53 -7.73 -15.70
CA PRO A 170 -23.32 -6.51 -15.82
C PRO A 170 -22.59 -5.29 -15.23
N ALA A 171 -22.46 -4.22 -16.01
CA ALA A 171 -21.74 -3.01 -15.59
C ALA A 171 -22.33 -2.38 -14.31
N ASP A 172 -23.64 -2.53 -14.11
CA ASP A 172 -24.38 -2.06 -12.93
C ASP A 172 -23.90 -2.73 -11.62
N PHE A 173 -23.20 -3.86 -11.67
CA PHE A 173 -22.57 -4.44 -10.49
C PHE A 173 -21.45 -3.56 -9.93
N PHE A 174 -20.71 -2.89 -10.81
CA PHE A 174 -19.52 -2.12 -10.45
C PHE A 174 -19.79 -0.62 -10.31
N ARG A 175 -21.05 -0.20 -10.42
CA ARG A 175 -21.44 1.21 -10.32
C ARG A 175 -21.47 1.65 -8.85
N VAL A 176 -20.51 2.50 -8.49
CA VAL A 176 -20.47 3.23 -7.21
C VAL A 176 -20.98 4.65 -7.44
N GLU A 177 -21.93 5.08 -6.63
CA GLU A 177 -22.56 6.40 -6.76
C GLU A 177 -21.98 7.42 -5.78
N ASP A 178 -21.88 8.68 -6.24
CA ASP A 178 -21.54 9.81 -5.37
C ASP A 178 -22.80 10.31 -4.63
N ASN A 179 -22.97 9.86 -3.39
CA ASN A 179 -24.13 10.17 -2.56
C ASN A 179 -24.04 11.55 -1.86
N ILE A 180 -23.80 12.62 -2.62
CA ILE A 180 -23.70 13.98 -2.05
C ILE A 180 -25.11 14.50 -1.67
N ARG A 181 -25.44 14.43 -0.37
CA ARG A 181 -26.74 14.86 0.17
C ARG A 181 -26.84 16.37 0.42
N ARG A 182 -25.72 17.03 0.70
CA ARG A 182 -25.65 18.48 0.92
C ARG A 182 -24.35 19.01 0.33
N LYS A 183 -24.47 20.01 -0.52
CA LYS A 183 -23.34 20.80 -1.00
C LYS A 183 -23.19 22.05 -0.14
N GLY A 184 -21.96 22.50 -0.03
CA GLY A 184 -21.61 23.76 0.62
C GLY A 184 -20.51 24.44 -0.18
N LEU A 185 -19.98 25.54 0.32
CA LEU A 185 -19.04 26.42 -0.40
C LEU A 185 -17.91 25.69 -1.15
N LEU A 186 -17.31 24.65 -0.56
CA LEU A 186 -16.23 23.89 -1.18
C LEU A 186 -16.72 23.09 -2.41
N LEU A 187 -17.85 22.39 -2.28
CA LEU A 187 -18.41 21.54 -3.34
C LEU A 187 -19.28 22.31 -4.36
N ASP A 188 -19.72 23.53 -4.01
CA ASP A 188 -20.50 24.42 -4.89
C ASP A 188 -19.62 25.41 -5.67
N SER A 189 -18.33 25.50 -5.35
CA SER A 189 -17.43 26.45 -6.03
C SER A 189 -17.30 26.13 -7.52
N LYS A 190 -17.61 27.11 -8.37
CA LYS A 190 -17.51 27.02 -9.84
C LYS A 190 -16.11 27.36 -10.37
N LEU A 191 -15.12 27.37 -9.50
CA LEU A 191 -13.76 27.79 -9.84
C LEU A 191 -13.12 26.72 -10.70
N ALA A 192 -12.47 27.13 -11.80
CA ALA A 192 -11.74 26.19 -12.61
C ALA A 192 -10.54 25.64 -11.81
N PRO A 193 -10.15 24.35 -12.00
CA PRO A 193 -8.99 23.79 -11.33
C PRO A 193 -7.75 24.69 -11.52
N GLY A 194 -7.15 25.14 -10.41
CA GLY A 194 -5.94 25.97 -10.42
C GLY A 194 -6.16 27.48 -10.58
N GLU A 195 -7.37 27.96 -10.89
CA GLU A 195 -7.68 29.39 -11.10
C GLU A 195 -7.31 30.24 -9.87
N VAL A 196 -7.70 29.78 -8.68
CA VAL A 196 -7.38 30.47 -7.41
C VAL A 196 -5.89 30.49 -7.12
N LEU A 197 -5.17 29.40 -7.46
CA LEU A 197 -3.73 29.33 -7.26
C LEU A 197 -3.02 30.31 -8.20
N LEU A 198 -3.42 30.37 -9.47
CA LEU A 198 -2.88 31.31 -10.46
C LEU A 198 -3.16 32.78 -10.07
N ALA A 199 -4.37 33.07 -9.60
CA ALA A 199 -4.72 34.37 -9.05
C ALA A 199 -3.87 34.72 -7.81
N ALA A 200 -3.62 33.75 -6.92
CA ALA A 200 -2.76 33.97 -5.75
C ALA A 200 -1.28 34.20 -6.11
N PHE A 201 -0.78 33.56 -7.16
CA PHE A 201 0.58 33.80 -7.67
C PHE A 201 0.75 35.15 -8.35
N SER A 202 -0.33 35.75 -8.86
CA SER A 202 -0.31 37.07 -9.48
C SER A 202 -0.48 38.22 -8.47
N LEU A 203 -0.80 37.92 -7.21
CA LEU A 203 -0.84 38.90 -6.13
C LEU A 203 0.58 39.20 -5.59
N PRO A 204 0.88 40.47 -5.24
CA PRO A 204 2.17 40.85 -4.70
C PRO A 204 2.46 40.14 -3.37
N VAL A 205 3.66 39.58 -3.27
CA VAL A 205 4.16 38.86 -2.10
C VAL A 205 4.26 39.81 -0.91
N ARG A 206 3.50 39.55 0.15
CA ARG A 206 3.66 40.27 1.42
C ARG A 206 4.94 39.77 2.11
N PRO A 207 5.82 40.67 2.60
CA PRO A 207 6.95 40.25 3.41
C PRO A 207 6.45 39.64 4.72
N GLU A 208 6.89 38.41 5.03
CA GLU A 208 6.67 37.80 6.34
C GLU A 208 7.68 38.37 7.37
N PRO A 209 7.33 38.41 8.67
CA PRO A 209 8.17 39.03 9.70
C PRO A 209 9.52 38.32 9.95
N ASP A 210 9.78 37.18 9.30
CA ASP A 210 11.04 36.43 9.35
C ASP A 210 12.00 36.74 8.18
N GLY A 211 11.63 37.69 7.30
CA GLY A 211 12.45 38.10 6.16
C GLY A 211 12.36 37.17 4.94
N THR A 212 11.46 36.18 4.94
CA THR A 212 11.20 35.37 3.73
C THR A 212 10.10 35.97 2.86
N THR A 213 10.33 35.99 1.54
CA THR A 213 9.31 36.34 0.54
C THR A 213 8.65 35.05 0.05
N SER A 214 7.40 34.81 0.43
CA SER A 214 6.59 33.73 -0.15
C SER A 214 5.22 34.27 -0.52
N HIS A 215 4.59 33.75 -1.58
CA HIS A 215 3.17 33.98 -1.81
C HIS A 215 2.43 33.46 -0.57
N SER A 216 2.09 34.38 0.33
CA SER A 216 1.49 34.08 1.62
C SER A 216 0.03 33.69 1.37
N THR A 217 -0.18 32.48 0.87
CA THR A 217 -1.28 31.70 1.39
C THR A 217 -0.83 31.27 2.77
N LYS A 218 -1.02 32.11 3.81
CA LYS A 218 -1.23 31.54 5.14
C LYS A 218 -2.44 30.63 4.93
N PRO A 219 -2.29 29.29 4.90
CA PRO A 219 -3.49 28.48 4.88
C PRO A 219 -4.24 28.88 6.16
N ALA A 220 -5.49 29.32 6.02
CA ALA A 220 -6.41 29.42 7.14
C ALA A 220 -6.19 28.18 7.99
N SER A 221 -6.01 28.33 9.31
CA SER A 221 -5.50 27.35 10.30
C SER A 221 -6.07 25.93 10.16
N GLY A 222 -5.75 25.31 9.04
CA GLY A 222 -6.38 24.13 8.53
C GLY A 222 -5.75 22.99 9.28
N GLN A 223 -6.59 22.21 9.92
CA GLN A 223 -6.16 20.91 10.39
C GLN A 223 -6.16 19.98 9.18
N VAL A 224 -5.18 19.08 9.12
CA VAL A 224 -5.14 18.06 8.09
C VAL A 224 -6.47 17.32 8.10
N ALA A 225 -7.03 17.03 6.93
CA ALA A 225 -8.22 16.18 6.79
C ALA A 225 -7.84 14.73 7.14
N GLY A 226 -7.75 14.46 8.43
CA GLY A 226 -7.34 13.20 9.03
C GLY A 226 -7.48 13.30 10.55
N PHE A 227 -7.57 12.17 11.24
CA PHE A 227 -7.90 12.15 12.68
C PHE A 227 -6.85 12.83 13.56
N ARG A 228 -5.63 13.00 13.06
CA ARG A 228 -4.54 13.71 13.75
C ARG A 228 -4.68 15.21 13.48
N ARG A 229 -5.07 15.97 14.51
CA ARG A 229 -5.11 17.46 14.49
C ARG A 229 -3.70 18.04 14.53
N LEU A 230 -2.88 17.74 13.53
CA LEU A 230 -1.71 18.55 13.25
C LEU A 230 -2.17 19.78 12.48
N THR A 231 -1.59 20.92 12.80
CA THR A 231 -1.78 22.10 11.96
C THR A 231 -0.93 21.90 10.72
N THR A 232 -1.50 22.08 9.54
CA THR A 232 -0.76 21.97 8.29
C THR A 232 0.48 22.87 8.35
N ASN A 233 0.37 24.08 8.92
CA ASN A 233 1.52 24.97 9.11
C ASN A 233 2.66 24.37 9.95
N GLY A 234 2.36 23.74 11.10
CA GLY A 234 3.41 23.20 11.98
C GLY A 234 4.27 22.11 11.32
N ASP A 235 3.64 21.22 10.56
CA ASP A 235 4.35 20.16 9.82
C ASP A 235 5.19 20.75 8.68
N TRP A 236 4.64 21.72 7.94
CA TRP A 236 5.37 22.38 6.86
C TRP A 236 6.58 23.18 7.37
N TYR A 237 6.43 23.95 8.44
CA TYR A 237 7.52 24.74 9.02
C TYR A 237 8.60 23.87 9.68
N SER A 238 8.23 22.76 10.32
CA SER A 238 9.21 21.83 10.89
C SER A 238 10.05 21.15 9.82
N HIS A 239 9.42 20.72 8.72
CA HIS A 239 10.13 20.14 7.58
C HIS A 239 11.07 21.15 6.90
N ARG A 240 10.62 22.39 6.69
CA ARG A 240 11.42 23.46 6.07
C ARG A 240 12.64 23.86 6.92
N ARG A 241 12.48 23.92 8.25
CA ARG A 241 13.61 24.15 9.19
C ARG A 241 14.59 23.00 9.24
N GLY A 242 14.11 21.75 9.15
CA GLY A 242 14.95 20.56 9.02
C GLY A 242 15.85 20.62 7.78
N HIS A 243 15.31 21.03 6.63
CA HIS A 243 16.10 21.19 5.39
C HIS A 243 17.12 22.33 5.42
N GLN A 244 16.83 23.44 6.10
CA GLN A 244 17.79 24.53 6.26
C GLN A 244 18.98 24.16 7.16
N ALA A 245 18.76 23.28 8.15
CA ALA A 245 19.82 22.76 9.02
C ALA A 245 20.76 21.76 8.32
N ILE A 246 20.38 21.20 7.16
CA ILE A 246 21.15 20.20 6.39
C ILE A 246 21.88 20.85 5.19
N ARG A 247 22.03 22.19 5.14
CA ARG A 247 22.94 22.82 4.18
C ARG A 247 24.38 22.71 4.70
N PRO A 248 25.34 22.16 3.94
CA PRO A 248 26.73 22.14 4.36
C PRO A 248 27.20 23.59 4.53
N ALA A 249 27.84 23.86 5.65
CA ALA A 249 28.44 25.16 5.93
C ALA A 249 29.36 25.54 4.76
N ARG A 250 28.93 26.52 3.95
CA ARG A 250 29.77 27.13 2.91
C ARG A 250 31.03 27.65 3.58
N ALA A 251 32.17 27.20 3.06
CA ALA A 251 33.51 27.54 3.48
C ALA A 251 33.67 29.05 3.76
N ARG A 252 34.03 29.39 5.00
CA ARG A 252 34.70 30.66 5.27
C ARG A 252 36.18 30.43 5.04
N GLY A 253 36.71 31.07 4.00
CA GLY A 253 38.13 31.15 3.75
C GLY A 253 38.86 31.77 4.93
N GLY A 254 39.93 31.09 5.36
CA GLY A 254 40.90 31.56 6.33
C GLY A 254 42.16 30.73 6.15
N ARG A 255 43.13 31.28 5.41
CA ARG A 255 44.50 30.75 5.29
C ARG A 255 45.26 31.21 6.55
N ILE A 256 45.96 30.31 7.25
CA ILE A 256 47.10 30.50 8.18
C ILE A 256 47.47 29.06 8.62
N SER A 257 48.44 28.39 7.98
CA SER A 257 49.83 28.27 8.46
C SER A 257 49.95 28.10 9.96
N ASP A 258 50.03 26.86 10.44
CA ASP A 258 51.07 26.40 11.39
C ASP A 258 50.79 24.93 11.79
N ARG A 259 51.78 24.07 11.54
CA ARG A 259 51.85 22.72 12.10
C ARG A 259 52.37 22.83 13.54
N PRO A 260 51.80 22.07 14.47
CA PRO A 260 52.58 21.54 15.58
C PRO A 260 52.66 20.01 15.51
N GLU A 261 53.69 19.53 16.19
CA GLU A 261 54.35 18.25 16.08
C GLU A 261 53.58 17.05 16.63
N VAL A 262 54.07 15.88 16.22
CA VAL A 262 53.70 14.55 16.67
C VAL A 262 54.01 14.40 18.17
N GLY A 263 52.97 14.21 18.98
CA GLY A 263 53.09 13.96 20.42
C GLY A 263 52.27 12.74 20.87
N SER A 264 52.97 11.61 21.02
CA SER A 264 52.75 10.52 22.00
C SER A 264 51.33 10.09 22.42
N LEU A 265 50.98 8.86 22.03
CA LEU A 265 49.94 8.00 22.63
C LEU A 265 50.16 7.75 24.13
N PRO A 266 49.11 7.75 24.97
CA PRO A 266 49.12 7.03 26.23
C PRO A 266 48.42 5.67 26.11
N GLN A 267 49.14 4.65 26.59
CA GLN A 267 48.73 3.27 26.77
C GLN A 267 47.57 3.16 27.79
N CYS A 268 46.51 2.43 27.43
CA CYS A 268 45.53 1.96 28.41
C CYS A 268 45.93 0.57 28.94
N ALA A 269 46.09 0.51 30.26
CA ALA A 269 46.50 -0.64 31.04
C ALA A 269 45.39 -1.69 31.21
N ARG A 270 45.85 -2.88 31.61
CA ARG A 270 45.19 -4.18 31.74
C ARG A 270 44.16 -4.26 32.87
N GLY A 271 43.21 -5.19 32.69
CA GLY A 271 42.33 -5.79 33.70
C GLY A 271 40.97 -6.10 33.06
N GLY A 272 40.54 -7.33 32.79
CA GLY A 272 40.72 -8.58 33.52
C GLY A 272 39.37 -8.97 34.13
N ALA A 273 38.48 -9.58 33.35
CA ALA A 273 37.32 -10.33 33.87
C ALA A 273 36.84 -11.36 32.84
N CYS A 274 37.13 -12.62 33.14
CA CYS A 274 36.80 -13.81 32.40
C CYS A 274 35.32 -14.17 32.66
N CYS A 275 34.55 -14.40 31.61
CA CYS A 275 33.13 -14.77 31.69
C CYS A 275 33.02 -16.31 31.71
N SER A 276 32.48 -16.88 32.79
CA SER A 276 32.06 -18.29 32.88
C SER A 276 30.62 -18.37 33.39
N VAL A 277 29.72 -18.97 32.61
CA VAL A 277 28.45 -19.64 33.00
C VAL A 277 28.00 -20.36 31.71
N GLN A 278 28.32 -21.63 31.45
CA GLN A 278 27.89 -22.90 32.05
C GLN A 278 26.46 -23.31 31.66
N ARG A 279 26.40 -24.33 30.79
CA ARG A 279 25.23 -25.12 30.39
C ARG A 279 24.61 -25.81 31.61
N ARG A 280 23.28 -25.91 31.66
CA ARG A 280 22.59 -27.07 32.25
C ARG A 280 21.39 -27.49 31.39
N ARG A 281 21.38 -28.79 31.11
CA ARG A 281 20.21 -29.59 30.74
C ARG A 281 19.37 -29.82 32.01
N GLY A 282 18.07 -30.01 31.80
CA GLY A 282 17.06 -30.40 32.78
C GLY A 282 15.71 -30.24 32.12
#